data_AF-Q21753-F1
#
_entry.id   AF-Q21753-F1
#
_cell.length_a   1.000
_cell.length_b   1.000
_cell.length_c   1.000
_cell.angle_alpha   90.00
_cell.angle_beta   90.00
_cell.angle_gamma   90.00
#
_symmetry.space_group_name_H-M   'P 1'
#
loop_
_entity.id
_entity.type
_entity.pdbx_description
1 polymer ?
#
loop_
_entity_poly.entity_id
_entity_poly.type
_entity_poly.pdbx_seq_one_letter_code
_entity_poly.pdbx_strand_id
1 'polypeptide(L)'
;MYRSEVSKPQLENPNLVDRIIVIILPNYFYEYESVLKHITKENFGIIEKTVKHFKTEEVMEWKSADLESQDIWNLSDRLIDGPCMLLLCQRANAFIEMKEVAKYHNVIAKRMSSSDGIYYSKTTIAAYHDIIFFFPKYIDERAMLKHAKDYLSVEVWPKLSQGLARVAVERPDNPIKWLADYLHQLRQ
;
A
#
# COMPACT_ATOMS: atom_id res chain seq x y z
N MET A 1 34.08 13.50 18.97
CA MET A 1 32.72 14.04 18.83
C MET A 1 32.27 13.89 17.39
N TYR A 2 31.65 12.76 17.04
CA TYR A 2 30.72 12.70 15.92
C TYR A 2 29.42 12.20 16.53
N ARG A 3 28.67 13.12 17.11
CA ARG A 3 27.25 12.88 17.34
C ARG A 3 26.67 12.96 15.94
N SER A 4 26.66 11.82 15.24
CA SER A 4 25.78 11.64 14.11
C SER A 4 24.39 11.85 14.69
N GLU A 5 23.93 13.09 14.59
CA GLU A 5 22.52 13.38 14.45
C GLU A 5 22.11 12.52 13.25
N VAL A 6 21.74 11.27 13.55
CA VAL A 6 20.68 10.60 12.84
C VAL A 6 19.50 11.51 13.14
N SER A 7 19.46 12.62 12.41
CA SER A 7 18.30 13.46 12.19
C SER A 7 17.24 12.43 11.93
N LYS A 8 16.36 12.17 12.90
CA LYS A 8 15.19 11.31 12.74
C LYS A 8 14.49 11.86 11.50
N PRO A 9 14.67 11.32 10.29
CA PRO A 9 14.02 11.94 9.18
C PRO A 9 12.61 11.39 9.26
N GLN A 10 11.63 12.30 9.31
CA GLN A 10 10.23 12.07 8.93
C GLN A 10 9.17 11.80 10.01
N LEU A 11 9.46 11.65 11.30
CA LEU A 11 8.37 11.56 12.30
C LEU A 11 7.76 12.92 12.70
N GLU A 12 8.40 14.04 12.38
CA GLU A 12 7.95 15.39 12.75
C GLU A 12 7.58 16.27 11.54
N ASN A 13 7.10 15.67 10.44
CA ASN A 13 6.48 16.45 9.37
C ASN A 13 4.96 16.56 9.63
N PRO A 14 4.40 17.74 9.96
CA PRO A 14 2.96 17.92 10.16
C PRO A 14 2.11 17.63 8.89
N ASN A 15 2.74 17.34 7.76
CA ASN A 15 2.10 16.86 6.52
C ASN A 15 2.22 15.33 6.32
N LEU A 16 2.24 14.53 7.39
CA LEU A 16 2.13 13.05 7.35
C LEU A 16 0.70 12.64 6.92
N VAL A 17 0.31 13.03 5.71
CA VAL A 17 -0.96 12.65 5.09
C VAL A 17 -0.67 11.49 4.14
N ASP A 18 -1.15 10.32 4.52
CA ASP A 18 -1.13 9.14 3.66
C ASP A 18 -2.24 9.26 2.62
N ARG A 19 -1.94 8.81 1.39
CA ARG A 19 -2.94 8.61 0.33
C ARG A 19 -3.18 7.12 0.17
N ILE A 20 -4.43 6.73 -0.01
CA ILE A 20 -4.84 5.33 -0.17
C ILE A 20 -5.92 5.20 -1.25
N ILE A 21 -5.94 4.05 -1.90
CA ILE A 21 -7.05 3.65 -2.76
C ILE A 21 -8.11 2.95 -1.91
N VAL A 22 -9.36 3.30 -2.14
CA VAL A 22 -10.54 2.60 -1.61
C VAL A 22 -11.43 2.25 -2.78
N ILE A 23 -11.92 1.01 -2.82
CA ILE A 23 -12.85 0.54 -3.84
C ILE A 23 -14.10 0.02 -3.13
N ILE A 24 -15.24 0.63 -3.42
CA ILE A 24 -16.54 0.06 -3.07
C ILE A 24 -16.91 -0.91 -4.18
N LEU A 25 -17.05 -2.18 -3.80
CA LEU A 25 -17.23 -3.30 -4.70
C LEU A 25 -18.68 -3.41 -5.20
N PRO A 26 -18.93 -4.14 -6.30
CA PRO A 26 -20.25 -4.19 -6.94
C PRO A 26 -21.37 -4.65 -6.01
N ASN A 27 -21.09 -5.68 -5.20
CA ASN A 27 -22.02 -6.22 -4.21
C ASN A 27 -22.43 -5.23 -3.11
N TYR A 28 -21.75 -4.08 -2.98
CA TYR A 28 -22.04 -3.05 -1.99
C TYR A 28 -22.14 -1.65 -2.62
N PHE A 29 -22.13 -1.57 -3.95
CA PHE A 29 -22.17 -0.31 -4.68
C PHE A 29 -23.45 0.47 -4.38
N TYR A 30 -24.58 -0.18 -4.10
CA TYR A 30 -25.83 0.50 -3.75
C TYR A 30 -25.77 1.33 -2.45
N GLU A 31 -24.80 1.05 -1.56
CA GLU A 31 -24.55 1.82 -0.32
C GLU A 31 -23.46 2.88 -0.47
N TYR A 32 -22.99 3.18 -1.69
CA TYR A 32 -21.82 4.04 -1.88
C TYR A 32 -21.94 5.40 -1.18
N GLU A 33 -23.13 6.02 -1.19
CA GLU A 33 -23.37 7.29 -0.50
C GLU A 33 -23.18 7.19 1.02
N SER A 34 -23.58 6.07 1.63
CA SER A 34 -23.37 5.79 3.06
C SER A 34 -21.88 5.68 3.38
N VAL A 35 -21.13 4.97 2.52
CA VAL A 35 -19.67 4.83 2.63
C VAL A 35 -18.97 6.18 2.48
N LEU A 36 -19.33 6.98 1.48
CA LEU A 36 -18.73 8.31 1.24
C LEU A 36 -18.97 9.25 2.43
N LYS A 37 -20.18 9.24 3.00
CA LYS A 37 -20.51 10.02 4.20
C LYS A 37 -19.67 9.55 5.39
N HIS A 38 -19.50 8.24 5.58
CA HIS A 38 -18.69 7.70 6.66
C HIS A 38 -17.21 8.06 6.51
N ILE A 39 -16.63 7.89 5.33
CA ILE A 39 -15.25 8.30 5.00
C ILE A 39 -15.03 9.78 5.32
N THR A 40 -15.95 10.65 4.89
CA THR A 40 -15.88 12.09 5.16
C THR A 40 -16.03 12.41 6.65
N LYS A 41 -16.93 11.72 7.35
CA LYS A 41 -17.10 11.86 8.81
C LYS A 41 -15.84 11.49 9.58
N GLU A 42 -15.12 10.46 9.12
CA GLU A 42 -13.81 10.05 9.65
C GLU A 42 -12.65 10.92 9.11
N ASN A 43 -12.91 12.16 8.69
CA ASN A 43 -11.93 13.16 8.29
C ASN A 43 -11.00 12.77 7.12
N PHE A 44 -11.40 11.80 6.29
CA PHE A 44 -10.70 11.57 5.03
C PHE A 44 -11.06 12.65 4.02
N GLY A 45 -10.05 13.22 3.37
CA GLY A 45 -10.24 13.99 2.15
C GLY A 45 -10.39 13.06 0.96
N ILE A 46 -11.50 13.17 0.22
CA ILE A 46 -11.68 12.45 -1.05
C ILE A 46 -11.12 13.33 -2.17
N ILE A 47 -9.94 12.98 -2.69
CA ILE A 47 -9.25 13.74 -3.75
C ILE A 47 -9.95 13.53 -5.09
N GLU A 48 -10.24 12.27 -5.42
CA GLU A 48 -10.90 11.89 -6.66
C GLU A 48 -11.83 10.70 -6.40
N LYS A 49 -12.95 10.68 -7.12
CA LYS A 49 -13.88 9.55 -7.13
C LYS A 49 -14.36 9.31 -8.55
N THR A 50 -14.44 8.04 -8.95
CA THR A 50 -14.97 7.65 -10.25
C THR A 50 -15.67 6.30 -10.16
N VAL A 51 -16.71 6.13 -10.96
CA VAL A 51 -17.29 4.80 -11.20
C VAL A 51 -16.40 4.07 -12.20
N LYS A 52 -16.09 2.81 -11.94
CA LYS A 52 -15.22 1.99 -12.78
C LYS A 52 -15.82 0.60 -12.96
N HIS A 53 -15.82 0.11 -14.20
CA HIS A 53 -16.12 -1.29 -14.52
C HIS A 53 -14.80 -1.96 -14.85
N PHE A 54 -14.37 -2.89 -14.01
CA PHE A 54 -13.10 -3.58 -14.19
C PHE A 54 -13.20 -4.65 -15.26
N LYS A 55 -12.11 -4.86 -15.99
CA LYS A 55 -11.91 -6.03 -16.84
C LYS A 55 -10.95 -6.99 -16.18
N THR A 56 -11.06 -8.28 -16.48
CA THR A 56 -10.16 -9.30 -15.94
C THR A 56 -8.71 -8.98 -16.24
N GLU A 57 -8.37 -8.57 -17.47
CA GLU A 57 -7.00 -8.24 -17.86
C GLU A 57 -6.44 -7.07 -17.04
N GLU A 58 -7.27 -6.07 -16.77
CA GLU A 58 -6.89 -4.89 -15.98
C GLU A 58 -6.61 -5.24 -14.52
N VAL A 59 -7.44 -6.09 -13.90
CA VAL A 59 -7.20 -6.54 -12.52
C VAL A 59 -5.93 -7.37 -12.43
N MET A 60 -5.66 -8.21 -13.42
CA MET A 60 -4.45 -9.03 -13.46
C MET A 60 -3.21 -8.18 -13.67
N GLU A 61 -3.26 -7.18 -14.56
CA GLU A 61 -2.17 -6.21 -14.74
C GLU A 61 -1.90 -5.44 -13.44
N TRP A 62 -2.96 -4.90 -12.83
CA TRP A 62 -2.87 -4.22 -11.54
C TRP A 62 -2.22 -5.14 -10.50
N LYS A 63 -2.79 -6.30 -10.20
CA LYS A 63 -2.29 -7.13 -9.09
C LYS A 63 -1.01 -7.93 -9.38
N SER A 64 -0.54 -8.01 -10.63
CA SER A 64 0.68 -8.74 -10.99
C SER A 64 1.95 -8.25 -10.27
N ALA A 65 2.00 -6.99 -9.88
CA ALA A 65 3.14 -6.40 -9.17
C ALA A 65 3.01 -6.44 -7.63
N ASP A 66 1.88 -6.88 -7.09
CA ASP A 66 1.63 -6.99 -5.65
C ASP A 66 2.03 -8.40 -5.15
N LEU A 67 3.22 -8.53 -4.57
CA LEU A 67 3.73 -9.81 -4.05
C LEU A 67 2.91 -10.37 -2.87
N GLU A 68 2.05 -9.57 -2.23
CA GLU A 68 1.30 -9.95 -1.02
C GLU A 68 -0.15 -10.38 -1.30
N SER A 69 -0.61 -10.36 -2.55
CA SER A 69 -2.01 -10.66 -2.87
C SER A 69 -2.32 -12.16 -2.75
N GLN A 70 -2.59 -12.62 -1.53
CA GLN A 70 -2.90 -14.02 -1.24
C GLN A 70 -4.21 -14.53 -1.88
N ASP A 71 -5.00 -13.70 -2.57
CA ASP A 71 -6.22 -14.13 -3.25
C ASP A 71 -6.64 -13.21 -4.42
N ILE A 72 -5.80 -13.09 -5.46
CA ILE A 72 -6.07 -12.25 -6.65
C ILE A 72 -7.36 -12.69 -7.34
N TRP A 73 -7.58 -14.00 -7.48
CA TRP A 73 -8.69 -14.56 -8.25
C TRP A 73 -10.04 -14.20 -7.64
N ASN A 74 -10.20 -14.38 -6.33
CA ASN A 74 -11.44 -14.00 -5.63
C ASN A 74 -11.69 -12.49 -5.69
N LEU A 75 -10.64 -11.67 -5.55
CA LEU A 75 -10.78 -10.23 -5.72
C LEU A 75 -11.17 -9.86 -7.16
N SER A 76 -10.58 -10.51 -8.16
CA SER A 76 -10.89 -10.31 -9.58
C SER A 76 -12.35 -10.62 -9.88
N ASP A 77 -12.83 -11.80 -9.50
CA ASP A 77 -14.23 -12.21 -9.74
C ASP A 77 -15.21 -11.20 -9.15
N ARG A 78 -14.88 -10.65 -7.98
CA ARG A 78 -15.71 -9.65 -7.30
C ARG A 78 -15.65 -8.27 -7.95
N LEU A 79 -14.54 -7.88 -8.56
CA LEU A 79 -14.39 -6.56 -9.19
C LEU A 79 -15.09 -6.48 -10.54
N ILE A 80 -15.09 -7.57 -11.31
CA ILE A 80 -15.63 -7.60 -12.68
C ILE A 80 -17.15 -7.79 -12.74
N ASP A 81 -17.79 -8.17 -11.63
CA ASP A 81 -19.23 -8.47 -11.55
C ASP A 81 -20.14 -7.23 -11.74
N GLY A 82 -19.58 -6.01 -11.70
CA GLY A 82 -20.37 -4.81 -11.92
C GLY A 82 -19.63 -3.50 -11.65
N PRO A 83 -20.37 -2.39 -11.49
CA PRO A 83 -19.77 -1.08 -11.22
C PRO A 83 -19.15 -1.05 -9.82
N CYS A 84 -17.92 -0.53 -9.76
CA CYS A 84 -17.23 -0.19 -8.52
C CYS A 84 -17.14 1.33 -8.36
N MET A 85 -17.11 1.82 -7.11
CA MET A 85 -16.71 3.19 -6.83
C MET A 85 -15.23 3.19 -6.43
N LEU A 86 -14.38 3.76 -7.27
CA LEU A 86 -12.96 3.91 -7.03
C LEU A 86 -12.66 5.30 -6.45
N LEU A 87 -11.97 5.33 -5.32
CA LEU A 87 -11.68 6.54 -4.56
C LEU A 87 -10.18 6.68 -4.32
N LEU A 88 -9.68 7.90 -4.48
CA LEU A 88 -8.41 8.34 -3.92
C LEU A 88 -8.68 9.15 -2.66
N CYS A 89 -8.32 8.60 -1.51
CA CYS A 89 -8.53 9.22 -0.20
C CYS A 89 -7.20 9.66 0.40
N GLN A 90 -7.23 10.69 1.24
CA GLN A 90 -6.07 11.17 1.99
C GLN A 90 -6.41 11.48 3.45
N ARG A 91 -5.54 11.06 4.38
CA ARG A 91 -5.67 11.35 5.82
C ARG A 91 -4.35 11.07 6.54
N ALA A 92 -4.10 11.74 7.66
CA ALA A 92 -3.10 11.25 8.61
C ALA A 92 -3.52 9.89 9.19
N ASN A 93 -2.58 8.95 9.31
CA ASN A 93 -2.82 7.57 9.76
C ASN A 93 -3.89 6.83 8.93
N ALA A 94 -3.96 7.12 7.61
CA ALA A 94 -5.05 6.65 6.75
C ALA A 94 -5.30 5.13 6.84
N PHE A 95 -4.25 4.32 6.97
CA PHE A 95 -4.35 2.86 7.02
C PHE A 95 -5.06 2.34 8.28
N ILE A 96 -4.71 2.89 9.45
CA ILE A 96 -5.30 2.50 10.74
C ILE A 96 -6.79 2.82 10.74
N GLU A 97 -7.10 3.99 10.20
CA GLU A 97 -8.44 4.57 10.25
C GLU A 97 -9.37 3.95 9.20
N MET A 98 -8.87 3.74 7.99
CA MET A 98 -9.64 3.10 6.92
C MET A 98 -9.93 1.64 7.27
N LYS A 99 -9.07 0.98 8.06
CA LYS A 99 -9.34 -0.37 8.58
C LYS A 99 -10.64 -0.42 9.38
N GLU A 100 -10.91 0.57 10.24
CA GLU A 100 -12.15 0.60 11.03
C GLU A 100 -13.39 0.93 10.16
N VAL A 101 -13.25 1.85 9.21
CA VAL A 101 -14.32 2.14 8.22
C VAL A 101 -14.65 0.90 7.38
N ALA A 102 -13.63 0.26 6.82
CA ALA A 102 -13.79 -0.94 6.01
C ALA A 102 -14.38 -2.08 6.83
N LYS A 103 -13.95 -2.27 8.09
CA LYS A 103 -14.51 -3.28 8.99
C LYS A 103 -16.01 -3.07 9.22
N TYR A 104 -16.44 -1.84 9.49
CA TYR A 104 -17.86 -1.52 9.67
C TYR A 104 -18.71 -1.93 8.46
N HIS A 105 -18.32 -1.47 7.26
CA HIS A 105 -19.07 -1.74 6.04
C HIS A 105 -18.97 -3.20 5.58
N ASN A 106 -17.81 -3.84 5.74
CA ASN A 106 -17.61 -5.24 5.38
C ASN A 106 -18.44 -6.19 6.24
N VAL A 107 -18.71 -5.87 7.51
CA VAL A 107 -19.66 -6.64 8.34
C VAL A 107 -21.08 -6.58 7.76
N ILE A 108 -21.51 -5.42 7.24
CA ILE A 108 -22.83 -5.27 6.63
C ILE A 108 -22.88 -6.01 5.28
N ALA A 109 -21.89 -5.80 4.41
CA ALA A 109 -21.82 -6.44 3.10
C ALA A 109 -21.81 -7.98 3.22
N LYS A 110 -21.08 -8.54 4.19
CA LYS A 110 -21.02 -10.00 4.44
C LYS A 110 -22.35 -10.58 4.90
N ARG A 111 -23.21 -9.81 5.58
CA ARG A 111 -24.56 -10.28 5.94
C ARG A 111 -25.48 -10.40 4.74
N MET A 112 -25.25 -9.59 3.70
CA MET A 112 -26.09 -9.54 2.50
C MET A 112 -25.59 -10.46 1.38
N SER A 113 -24.27 -10.56 1.21
CA SER A 113 -23.63 -11.19 0.05
C SER A 113 -22.48 -12.13 0.40
N SER A 114 -22.24 -12.38 1.69
CA SER A 114 -21.14 -13.23 2.19
C SER A 114 -19.71 -12.81 1.78
N SER A 115 -19.53 -11.63 1.17
CA SER A 115 -18.24 -11.09 0.74
C SER A 115 -18.02 -9.67 1.27
N ASP A 116 -16.76 -9.23 1.33
CA ASP A 116 -16.46 -7.84 1.71
C ASP A 116 -17.07 -6.87 0.69
N GLY A 117 -17.50 -5.68 1.13
CA GLY A 117 -18.06 -4.63 0.28
C GLY A 117 -17.06 -3.54 -0.06
N ILE A 118 -15.94 -3.48 0.66
CA ILE A 118 -14.88 -2.47 0.51
C ILE A 118 -13.52 -3.16 0.45
N TYR A 119 -12.77 -2.82 -0.59
CA TYR A 119 -11.31 -2.99 -0.65
C TYR A 119 -10.63 -1.66 -0.30
N TYR A 120 -9.47 -1.74 0.34
CA TYR A 120 -8.58 -0.59 0.51
C TYR A 120 -7.13 -1.04 0.52
N SER A 121 -6.22 -0.13 0.15
CA SER A 121 -4.78 -0.37 0.23
C SER A 121 -4.34 -0.52 1.70
N LYS A 122 -3.78 -1.69 2.06
CA LYS A 122 -3.50 -2.05 3.47
C LYS A 122 -2.14 -1.59 3.98
N THR A 123 -1.20 -1.32 3.07
CA THR A 123 0.18 -0.93 3.39
C THR A 123 0.61 0.24 2.52
N THR A 124 1.65 0.96 2.91
CA THR A 124 2.21 2.06 2.13
C THR A 124 2.64 1.62 0.74
N ILE A 125 3.22 0.42 0.62
CA ILE A 125 3.67 -0.15 -0.66
C ILE A 125 2.46 -0.46 -1.55
N ALA A 126 1.44 -1.13 -1.01
CA ALA A 126 0.21 -1.43 -1.74
C ALA A 126 -0.50 -0.14 -2.17
N ALA A 127 -0.59 0.87 -1.29
CA ALA A 127 -1.21 2.14 -1.62
C ALA A 127 -0.49 2.85 -2.75
N TYR A 128 0.83 2.92 -2.68
CA TYR A 128 1.64 3.52 -3.72
C TYR A 128 1.42 2.84 -5.07
N HIS A 129 1.53 1.51 -5.10
CA HIS A 129 1.28 0.71 -6.30
C HIS A 129 -0.15 0.91 -6.85
N ASP A 130 -1.16 0.86 -5.99
CA ASP A 130 -2.56 1.08 -6.38
C ASP A 130 -2.77 2.50 -6.94
N ILE A 131 -2.13 3.53 -6.36
CA ILE A 131 -2.24 4.92 -6.83
C ILE A 131 -1.54 5.12 -8.17
N ILE A 132 -0.35 4.55 -8.40
CA ILE A 132 0.32 4.62 -9.71
C ILE A 132 -0.60 4.03 -10.79
N PHE A 133 -1.21 2.89 -10.48
CA PHE A 133 -2.05 2.19 -11.45
C PHE A 133 -3.32 2.98 -11.78
N PHE A 134 -4.03 3.47 -10.75
CA PHE A 134 -5.34 4.11 -10.96
C PHE A 134 -5.30 5.61 -11.19
N PHE A 135 -4.38 6.32 -10.52
CA PHE A 135 -4.28 7.77 -10.59
C PHE A 135 -2.82 8.25 -10.64
N PRO A 136 -2.06 7.86 -11.70
CA PRO A 136 -0.63 8.15 -11.82
C PRO A 136 -0.32 9.65 -11.73
N LYS A 137 -1.26 10.52 -12.13
CA LYS A 137 -1.13 11.98 -12.05
C LYS A 137 -0.88 12.54 -10.64
N TYR A 138 -1.15 11.76 -9.59
CA TYR A 138 -0.89 12.17 -8.19
C TYR A 138 0.43 11.65 -7.63
N ILE A 139 1.22 10.94 -8.43
CA ILE A 139 2.55 10.49 -8.08
C ILE A 139 3.57 11.38 -8.78
N ASP A 140 4.39 12.08 -7.99
CA ASP A 140 5.61 12.68 -8.51
C ASP A 140 6.71 11.62 -8.54
N GLU A 141 6.87 10.98 -9.69
CA GLU A 141 7.89 9.95 -9.90
C GLU A 141 9.31 10.46 -9.60
N ARG A 142 9.61 11.74 -9.87
CA ARG A 142 10.95 12.28 -9.66
C ARG A 142 11.24 12.46 -8.18
N ALA A 143 10.31 13.04 -7.45
CA ALA A 143 10.43 13.18 -6.00
C ALA A 143 10.59 11.80 -5.34
N MET A 144 9.82 10.81 -5.78
CA MET A 144 9.85 9.48 -5.21
C MET A 144 11.10 8.68 -5.61
N LEU A 145 11.56 8.73 -6.86
CA LEU A 145 12.85 8.14 -7.26
C LEU A 145 14.01 8.73 -6.46
N LYS A 146 13.94 10.02 -6.13
CA LYS A 146 14.91 10.67 -5.25
C LYS A 146 14.84 10.08 -3.84
N HIS A 147 13.66 9.98 -3.24
CA HIS A 147 13.49 9.38 -1.91
C HIS A 147 13.91 7.90 -1.85
N ALA A 148 13.61 7.11 -2.89
CA ALA A 148 14.04 5.73 -2.98
C ALA A 148 15.57 5.60 -3.07
N LYS A 149 16.23 6.45 -3.88
CA LYS A 149 17.70 6.51 -3.94
C LYS A 149 18.31 6.91 -2.61
N ASP A 150 17.74 7.93 -1.95
CA ASP A 150 18.21 8.38 -0.65
C ASP A 150 18.07 7.26 0.39
N TYR A 151 16.91 6.60 0.46
CA TYR A 151 16.67 5.45 1.34
C TYR A 151 17.63 4.29 1.06
N LEU A 152 17.81 3.91 -0.21
CA LEU A 152 18.76 2.86 -0.58
C LEU A 152 20.18 3.23 -0.18
N SER A 153 20.61 4.48 -0.40
CA SER A 153 21.96 4.93 -0.08
C SER A 153 22.25 5.04 1.42
N VAL A 154 21.25 5.40 2.23
CA VAL A 154 21.40 5.65 3.67
C VAL A 154 21.11 4.40 4.50
N GLU A 155 20.03 3.67 4.21
CA GLU A 155 19.53 2.61 5.08
C GLU A 155 19.94 1.20 4.60
N VAL A 156 19.98 0.98 3.29
CA VAL A 156 20.18 -0.36 2.71
C VAL A 156 21.63 -0.59 2.33
N TRP A 157 22.22 0.31 1.55
CA TRP A 157 23.55 0.15 0.96
C TRP A 157 24.67 -0.04 1.99
N PRO A 158 24.71 0.67 3.14
CA PRO A 158 25.76 0.45 4.12
C PRO A 158 25.73 -0.98 4.69
N LYS A 159 24.54 -1.50 5.03
CA LYS A 159 24.35 -2.85 5.56
C LYS A 159 24.64 -3.91 4.49
N LEU A 160 24.13 -3.68 3.27
CA LEU A 160 24.31 -4.59 2.15
C LEU A 160 25.77 -4.68 1.71
N SER A 161 26.45 -3.55 1.55
CA SER A 161 27.87 -3.51 1.15
C SER A 161 28.76 -4.19 2.19
N GLN A 162 28.49 -4.01 3.49
CA GLN A 162 29.18 -4.73 4.55
C GLN A 162 28.94 -6.25 4.49
N GLY A 163 27.68 -6.67 4.29
CA GLY A 163 27.33 -8.08 4.14
C GLY A 163 28.01 -8.71 2.93
N LEU A 164 27.99 -8.04 1.78
CA LEU A 164 28.65 -8.50 0.56
C LEU A 164 30.17 -8.61 0.73
N ALA A 165 30.81 -7.65 1.41
CA ALA A 165 32.23 -7.72 1.71
C ALA A 165 32.57 -8.93 2.59
N ARG A 166 31.73 -9.25 3.59
CA ARG A 166 31.92 -10.44 4.43
C ARG A 166 31.70 -11.74 3.68
N VAL A 167 30.66 -11.83 2.85
CA VAL A 167 30.44 -12.99 1.97
C VAL A 167 31.67 -13.29 1.12
N ALA A 168 32.32 -12.26 0.57
CA ALA A 168 33.51 -12.42 -0.26
C ALA A 168 34.72 -12.98 0.51
N VAL A 169 34.83 -12.66 1.81
CA VAL A 169 35.91 -13.11 2.70
C VAL A 169 35.63 -14.49 3.28
N GLU A 170 34.44 -14.70 3.84
CA GLU A 170 34.06 -15.92 4.55
C GLU A 170 33.73 -17.08 3.60
N ARG A 171 33.30 -16.76 2.36
CA ARG A 171 32.96 -17.75 1.31
C ARG A 171 32.08 -18.89 1.83
N PRO A 172 30.93 -18.58 2.46
CA PRO A 172 30.03 -19.61 2.98
C PRO A 172 29.49 -20.51 1.86
N ASP A 173 29.19 -21.77 2.18
CA ASP A 173 28.67 -22.76 1.23
C ASP A 173 27.36 -22.33 0.55
N ASN A 174 26.54 -21.54 1.25
CA ASN A 174 25.33 -20.93 0.69
C ASN A 174 25.37 -19.40 0.90
N PRO A 175 25.96 -18.63 -0.05
CA PRO A 175 26.13 -17.19 0.06
C PRO A 175 24.82 -16.41 0.23
N ILE A 176 23.76 -16.83 -0.46
CA ILE A 176 22.46 -16.14 -0.42
C ILE A 176 21.82 -16.32 0.96
N LYS A 177 21.76 -17.57 1.45
CA LYS A 177 21.22 -17.85 2.79
C LYS A 177 22.03 -17.13 3.88
N TRP A 178 23.36 -17.22 3.81
CA TRP A 178 24.24 -16.54 4.76
C TRP A 178 24.01 -15.03 4.77
N LEU A 179 23.90 -14.39 3.59
CA LEU A 179 23.66 -12.96 3.49
C LEU A 179 22.29 -12.58 4.06
N ALA A 180 21.27 -13.38 3.81
CA ALA A 180 19.94 -13.17 4.39
C ALA A 180 19.96 -13.27 5.92
N ASP A 181 20.61 -14.29 6.47
CA ASP A 181 20.77 -14.47 7.92
C ASP A 181 21.54 -13.30 8.54
N TYR A 182 22.62 -12.84 7.89
CA TYR A 182 23.41 -11.69 8.31
C TYR A 182 22.59 -10.38 8.32
N LEU A 183 21.87 -10.09 7.24
CA LEU A 183 21.03 -8.90 7.15
C LEU A 183 19.87 -8.94 8.15
N HIS A 184 19.33 -10.13 8.44
CA HIS A 184 18.31 -10.32 9.47
C HIS A 184 18.84 -10.00 10.87
N GLN A 185 20.07 -10.39 11.20
CA GLN A 185 20.71 -10.08 12.48
C GLN A 185 20.94 -8.58 12.67
N LEU A 186 21.26 -7.82 11.60
CA LEU A 186 21.44 -6.36 11.68
C LEU A 186 20.15 -5.58 11.97
N ARG A 187 18.98 -6.24 11.89
CA ARG A 187 17.68 -5.62 12.18
C ARG A 187 17.34 -5.65 13.68
N GLN A 188 17.96 -6.53 14.47
CA GLN A 188 17.77 -6.64 15.92
C GLN A 188 18.71 -5.69 16.67
#